data_AF-A0A7C6QYT5-F1
#
_entry.id   AF-A0A7C6QYT5-F1
#
_cell.length_a   1.000
_cell.length_b   1.000
_cell.length_c   1.000
_cell.angle_alpha   90.00
_cell.angle_beta   90.00
_cell.angle_gamma   90.00
#
_symmetry.space_group_name_H-M   'P 1'
#
loop_
_entity.id
_entity.type
_entity.pdbx_description
1 polymer ?
#
loop_
_entity_poly.entity_id
_entity_poly.type
_entity_poly.pdbx_seq_one_letter_code
_entity_poly.pdbx_strand_id
1 'polypeptide(L)'
;MRGERATTERELAEFCVSAGFHCDQPLCHREILYKTLLGVIRPRIVPFLERFFGIKELLYLARIVSVGENQLHHVIRMVELAAMLPDEVLLFLGISRDDLLLGVLFHDVGKGKEIDDGVFNAQSVGRARVPQALRHYPGMRWAEWTTPFHDHVVRSYEIARRYALPDTVLEGIALHHHVRIRPRTLNLVGDALCLSATVKQDIFNHNPEQYAALGSNLAQVIAILDQLCAIERKFQARVSLGLEPQQIEDEVVRDLVTGMATPEDPRLRVLDVKLTGDESVILFDLRAFGSFVKLHTEYEIQNMKASILQLIRSLVRVNRQGHERDLAALIGGDEYAVVTKVKDKRILEEMIERIALTVKVRTGLEVRYGFGVGGTIAANFHQARIQAEMRRGSHFLYSTREL
;
A
#
# COMPACT_ATOMS: atom_id res chain seq x y z
N MET A 1 -14.25 23.48 -37.43
CA MET A 1 -13.26 22.82 -36.56
C MET A 1 -13.75 21.43 -36.18
N ARG A 2 -13.47 20.43 -37.03
CA ARG A 2 -13.59 19.00 -36.76
C ARG A 2 -12.19 18.44 -37.00
N GLY A 3 -11.48 18.01 -35.97
CA GLY A 3 -10.07 17.65 -36.14
C GLY A 3 -9.36 16.87 -35.04
N GLU A 4 -9.95 16.68 -33.84
CA GLU A 4 -9.19 16.08 -32.72
C GLU A 4 -9.83 14.84 -32.06
N ARG A 5 -10.93 14.29 -32.61
CA ARG A 5 -11.53 13.03 -32.08
C ARG A 5 -11.04 11.75 -32.78
N ALA A 6 -10.33 11.86 -33.90
CA ALA A 6 -10.05 10.72 -34.78
C ALA A 6 -8.67 10.07 -34.56
N THR A 7 -7.80 10.65 -33.73
CA THR A 7 -6.42 10.15 -33.54
C THR A 7 -6.35 8.98 -32.55
N THR A 8 -7.06 9.05 -31.43
CA THR A 8 -7.05 7.97 -30.42
C THR A 8 -7.72 6.68 -30.88
N GLU A 9 -8.82 6.75 -31.64
CA GLU A 9 -9.49 5.55 -32.17
C GLU A 9 -8.65 4.85 -33.24
N ARG A 10 -7.85 5.61 -34.00
CA ARG A 10 -7.02 5.08 -35.09
C ARG A 10 -5.73 4.44 -34.57
N GLU A 11 -5.09 5.06 -33.58
CA GLU A 11 -3.92 4.51 -32.88
C GLU A 11 -4.25 3.20 -32.14
N LEU A 12 -5.45 3.11 -31.56
CA LEU A 12 -5.93 1.89 -30.90
C LEU A 12 -6.28 0.79 -31.92
N ALA A 13 -6.83 1.14 -33.08
CA ALA A 13 -7.11 0.19 -34.15
C ALA A 13 -5.82 -0.41 -34.76
N GLU A 14 -4.78 0.41 -34.93
CA GLU A 14 -3.47 -0.03 -35.42
C GLU A 14 -2.78 -1.01 -34.45
N PHE A 15 -2.93 -0.81 -33.13
CA PHE A 15 -2.42 -1.75 -32.12
C PHE A 15 -3.05 -3.14 -32.27
N CYS A 16 -4.37 -3.24 -32.44
CA CYS A 16 -5.08 -4.52 -32.59
C CYS A 16 -4.63 -5.30 -33.83
N VAL A 17 -4.39 -4.61 -34.94
CA VAL A 17 -3.86 -5.22 -36.17
C VAL A 17 -2.41 -5.68 -35.96
N SER A 18 -1.58 -4.86 -35.31
CA SER A 18 -0.17 -5.21 -35.02
C SER A 18 -0.02 -6.38 -34.05
N ALA A 19 -1.01 -6.61 -33.17
CA ALA A 19 -1.04 -7.70 -32.21
C ALA A 19 -1.76 -8.97 -32.73
N GLY A 20 -2.14 -9.00 -34.01
CA GLY A 20 -2.70 -10.19 -34.68
C GLY A 20 -4.19 -10.45 -34.40
N PHE A 21 -4.92 -9.47 -33.87
CA PHE A 21 -6.36 -9.60 -33.62
C PHE A 21 -7.14 -9.16 -34.86
N HIS A 22 -7.52 -10.11 -35.70
CA HIS A 22 -8.49 -9.89 -36.77
C HIS A 22 -9.90 -10.18 -36.23
N CYS A 23 -10.71 -9.14 -36.01
CA CYS A 23 -12.09 -9.30 -35.58
C CYS A 23 -13.01 -8.46 -36.46
N ASP A 24 -13.83 -9.13 -37.27
CA ASP A 24 -14.77 -8.51 -38.22
C ASP A 24 -16.08 -8.02 -37.57
N GLN A 25 -16.15 -7.93 -36.23
CA GLN A 25 -17.29 -7.30 -35.54
C GLN A 25 -16.84 -6.54 -34.27
N PRO A 26 -17.45 -5.38 -33.97
CA PRO A 26 -17.14 -4.57 -32.80
C PRO A 26 -17.77 -5.19 -31.54
N LEU A 27 -17.27 -6.33 -31.10
CA LEU A 27 -17.45 -6.76 -29.72
C LEU A 27 -16.62 -5.80 -28.86
N CYS A 28 -17.34 -4.80 -28.36
CA CYS A 28 -16.88 -3.60 -27.67
C CYS A 28 -15.87 -3.93 -26.57
N HIS A 29 -14.75 -3.20 -26.52
CA HIS A 29 -13.74 -3.18 -25.45
C HIS A 29 -14.30 -3.33 -24.02
N ARG A 30 -15.54 -2.88 -23.79
CA ARG A 30 -16.33 -3.04 -22.56
C ARG A 30 -16.60 -4.50 -22.17
N GLU A 31 -16.96 -5.38 -23.11
CA GLU A 31 -17.23 -6.80 -22.82
C GLU A 31 -15.95 -7.59 -22.54
N ILE A 32 -14.86 -7.24 -23.22
CA ILE A 32 -13.54 -7.85 -22.97
C ILE A 32 -13.07 -7.45 -21.57
N LEU A 33 -13.12 -6.15 -21.23
CA LEU A 33 -12.81 -5.68 -19.88
C LEU A 33 -13.73 -6.33 -18.83
N TYR A 34 -15.04 -6.44 -19.09
CA TYR A 34 -15.98 -7.10 -18.18
C TYR A 34 -15.61 -8.57 -17.93
N LYS A 35 -15.30 -9.34 -18.98
CA LYS A 35 -14.86 -10.74 -18.88
C LYS A 35 -13.52 -10.88 -18.17
N THR A 36 -12.56 -9.98 -18.42
CA THR A 36 -11.26 -9.94 -17.74
C THR A 36 -11.43 -9.60 -16.26
N LEU A 37 -12.25 -8.61 -15.93
CA LEU A 37 -12.58 -8.24 -14.56
C LEU A 37 -13.24 -9.42 -13.82
N LEU A 38 -14.21 -10.11 -14.43
CA LEU A 38 -14.84 -11.30 -13.86
C LEU A 38 -13.84 -12.45 -13.56
N GLY A 39 -12.74 -12.55 -14.32
CA GLY A 39 -11.72 -13.58 -14.12
C GLY A 39 -10.68 -13.26 -13.04
N VAL A 40 -10.53 -11.98 -12.66
CA VAL A 40 -9.47 -11.49 -11.76
C VAL A 40 -10.05 -10.95 -10.43
N ILE A 41 -11.32 -10.54 -10.44
CA ILE A 41 -11.97 -9.90 -9.31
C ILE A 41 -12.62 -10.93 -8.39
N ARG A 42 -12.53 -10.70 -7.07
CA ARG A 42 -13.20 -11.52 -6.06
C ARG A 42 -14.72 -11.60 -6.36
N PRO A 43 -15.34 -12.79 -6.23
CA PRO A 43 -16.77 -12.99 -6.52
C PRO A 43 -17.71 -11.98 -5.84
N ARG A 44 -17.28 -11.41 -4.71
CA ARG A 44 -18.03 -10.42 -3.93
C ARG A 44 -18.17 -9.05 -4.59
N ILE A 45 -17.33 -8.67 -5.55
CA ILE A 45 -17.46 -7.38 -6.27
C ILE A 45 -18.32 -7.51 -7.53
N VAL A 46 -18.55 -8.74 -8.01
CA VAL A 46 -19.34 -9.00 -9.22
C VAL A 46 -20.69 -8.24 -9.27
N PRO A 47 -21.46 -8.15 -8.16
CA PRO A 47 -22.71 -7.38 -8.14
C PRO A 47 -22.56 -5.87 -8.39
N PHE A 48 -21.36 -5.32 -8.22
CA PHE A 48 -21.08 -3.89 -8.33
C PHE A 48 -20.41 -3.52 -9.66
N LEU A 49 -19.97 -4.48 -10.47
CA LEU A 49 -19.23 -4.24 -11.71
C LEU A 49 -20.00 -3.38 -12.70
N GLU A 50 -21.31 -3.52 -12.79
CA GLU A 50 -22.14 -2.69 -13.67
C GLU A 50 -22.03 -1.20 -13.35
N ARG A 51 -21.86 -0.85 -12.06
CA ARG A 51 -21.70 0.54 -11.61
C ARG A 51 -20.39 1.15 -12.11
N PHE A 52 -19.33 0.37 -12.25
CA PHE A 52 -18.05 0.84 -12.79
C PHE A 52 -18.22 1.35 -14.23
N PHE A 53 -18.99 0.62 -15.05
CA PHE A 53 -19.24 1.04 -16.43
C PHE A 53 -20.22 2.21 -16.56
N GLY A 54 -20.97 2.51 -15.49
CA GLY A 54 -21.82 3.69 -15.42
C GLY A 54 -21.04 4.99 -15.29
N ILE A 55 -19.77 4.94 -14.82
CA ILE A 55 -18.96 6.11 -14.50
C ILE A 55 -17.81 6.22 -15.49
N LYS A 56 -17.93 7.13 -16.46
CA LYS A 56 -16.95 7.26 -17.56
C LYS A 56 -15.56 7.63 -17.07
N GLU A 57 -15.49 8.52 -16.09
CA GLU A 57 -14.25 9.05 -15.51
C GLU A 57 -13.45 7.97 -14.76
N LEU A 58 -14.11 6.94 -14.23
CA LEU A 58 -13.46 5.91 -13.43
C LEU A 58 -12.42 5.12 -14.24
N LEU A 59 -12.69 4.86 -15.51
CA LEU A 59 -11.75 4.15 -16.40
C LEU A 59 -10.49 4.96 -16.70
N TYR A 60 -10.54 6.29 -16.56
CA TYR A 60 -9.36 7.13 -16.76
C TYR A 60 -8.31 6.88 -15.68
N LEU A 61 -8.73 6.48 -14.47
CA LEU A 61 -7.82 6.14 -13.37
C LEU A 61 -6.93 4.93 -13.69
N ALA A 62 -7.29 4.09 -14.65
CA ALA A 62 -6.44 2.99 -15.10
C ALA A 62 -5.11 3.47 -15.69
N ARG A 63 -5.06 4.73 -16.13
CA ARG A 63 -3.87 5.36 -16.74
C ARG A 63 -3.08 6.21 -15.76
N ILE A 64 -3.49 6.28 -14.51
CA ILE A 64 -2.84 7.09 -13.48
C ILE A 64 -2.19 6.18 -12.46
N VAL A 65 -0.89 6.37 -12.26
CA VAL A 65 -0.14 5.76 -11.17
C VAL A 65 0.32 6.87 -10.24
N SER A 66 -0.04 6.80 -8.96
CA SER A 66 0.34 7.80 -7.96
C SER A 66 0.85 7.08 -6.72
N VAL A 67 2.04 7.45 -6.25
CA VAL A 67 2.72 6.81 -5.11
C VAL A 67 2.89 5.30 -5.33
N GLY A 68 3.27 4.92 -6.54
CA GLY A 68 3.52 3.53 -6.95
C GLY A 68 2.27 2.66 -7.12
N GLU A 69 1.08 3.24 -7.04
CA GLU A 69 -0.18 2.50 -7.17
C GLU A 69 -1.04 3.00 -8.33
N ASN A 70 -1.59 2.06 -9.10
CA ASN A 70 -2.63 2.35 -10.08
C ASN A 70 -3.94 2.82 -9.40
N GLN A 71 -4.45 3.98 -9.81
CA GLN A 71 -5.57 4.60 -9.11
C GLN A 71 -6.91 3.92 -9.35
N LEU A 72 -7.10 3.20 -10.47
CA LEU A 72 -8.28 2.34 -10.63
C LEU A 72 -8.23 1.15 -9.67
N HIS A 73 -7.05 0.55 -9.50
CA HIS A 73 -6.85 -0.54 -8.54
C HIS A 73 -7.13 -0.09 -7.11
N HIS A 74 -6.69 1.12 -6.72
CA HIS A 74 -7.04 1.73 -5.43
C HIS A 74 -8.55 1.74 -5.17
N VAL A 75 -9.33 2.27 -6.13
CA VAL A 75 -10.78 2.34 -6.01
C VAL A 75 -11.40 0.94 -5.92
N ILE A 76 -10.93 -0.02 -6.73
CA ILE A 76 -11.40 -1.41 -6.65
C ILE A 76 -11.15 -1.99 -5.27
N ARG A 77 -9.96 -1.76 -4.69
CA ARG A 77 -9.63 -2.24 -3.34
C ARG A 77 -10.55 -1.63 -2.28
N MET A 78 -10.84 -0.34 -2.36
CA MET A 78 -11.81 0.28 -1.45
C MET A 78 -13.22 -0.29 -1.61
N VAL A 79 -13.63 -0.65 -2.84
CA VAL A 79 -14.92 -1.33 -3.08
C VAL A 79 -14.94 -2.70 -2.41
N GLU A 80 -13.84 -3.45 -2.44
CA GLU A 80 -13.74 -4.72 -1.69
C GLU A 80 -13.95 -4.53 -0.19
N LEU A 81 -13.24 -3.55 0.39
CA LEU A 81 -13.33 -3.27 1.82
C LEU A 81 -14.74 -2.79 2.20
N ALA A 82 -15.35 -1.93 1.38
CA ALA A 82 -16.73 -1.49 1.57
C ALA A 82 -17.72 -2.67 1.49
N ALA A 83 -17.52 -3.60 0.56
CA ALA A 83 -18.36 -4.79 0.41
C ALA A 83 -18.21 -5.77 1.60
N MET A 84 -17.05 -5.77 2.27
CA MET A 84 -16.79 -6.60 3.45
C MET A 84 -17.48 -6.09 4.72
N LEU A 85 -17.92 -4.84 4.77
CA LEU A 85 -18.62 -4.32 5.93
C LEU A 85 -20.00 -5.00 6.08
N PRO A 86 -20.36 -5.50 7.27
CA PRO A 86 -21.69 -6.05 7.54
C PRO A 86 -22.79 -4.98 7.46
N ASP A 87 -23.99 -5.35 7.01
CA ASP A 87 -25.13 -4.42 6.92
C ASP A 87 -25.54 -3.87 8.29
N GLU A 88 -25.35 -4.61 9.36
CA GLU A 88 -25.63 -4.18 10.73
C GLU A 88 -24.76 -2.99 11.14
N VAL A 89 -23.50 -3.00 10.72
CA VAL A 89 -22.55 -1.90 10.98
C VAL A 89 -22.95 -0.66 10.19
N LEU A 90 -23.32 -0.83 8.92
CA LEU A 90 -23.78 0.27 8.06
C LEU A 90 -25.08 0.89 8.60
N LEU A 91 -26.04 0.05 9.01
CA LEU A 91 -27.30 0.48 9.60
C LEU A 91 -27.06 1.26 10.91
N PHE A 92 -26.18 0.76 11.79
CA PHE A 92 -25.83 1.44 13.03
C PHE A 92 -25.18 2.81 12.80
N LEU A 93 -24.40 2.94 11.73
CA LEU A 93 -23.79 4.20 11.31
C LEU A 93 -24.76 5.11 10.55
N GLY A 94 -25.97 4.64 10.21
CA GLY A 94 -26.95 5.37 9.41
C GLY A 94 -26.51 5.57 7.96
N ILE A 95 -25.74 4.61 7.42
CA ILE A 95 -25.19 4.65 6.07
C ILE A 95 -25.88 3.56 5.23
N SER A 96 -26.34 3.90 4.03
CA SER A 96 -26.77 2.89 3.08
C SER A 96 -25.55 2.30 2.36
N ARG A 97 -25.59 1.01 2.03
CA ARG A 97 -24.52 0.35 1.24
C ARG A 97 -24.34 1.03 -0.11
N ASP A 98 -25.43 1.51 -0.70
CA ASP A 98 -25.40 2.23 -1.97
C ASP A 98 -24.68 3.57 -1.88
N ASP A 99 -24.96 4.38 -0.85
CA ASP A 99 -24.26 5.65 -0.64
C ASP A 99 -22.77 5.44 -0.38
N LEU A 100 -22.42 4.40 0.39
CA LEU A 100 -21.02 4.05 0.63
C LEU A 100 -20.30 3.69 -0.67
N LEU A 101 -20.89 2.83 -1.48
CA LEU A 101 -20.29 2.42 -2.75
C LEU A 101 -20.20 3.58 -3.75
N LEU A 102 -21.22 4.44 -3.85
CA LEU A 102 -21.15 5.64 -4.68
C LEU A 102 -20.05 6.60 -4.20
N GLY A 103 -19.95 6.82 -2.88
CA GLY A 103 -18.89 7.63 -2.30
C GLY A 103 -17.51 7.09 -2.63
N VAL A 104 -17.30 5.78 -2.46
CA VAL A 104 -16.04 5.10 -2.80
C VAL A 104 -15.73 5.19 -4.29
N LEU A 105 -16.70 4.95 -5.17
CA LEU A 105 -16.46 4.99 -6.61
C LEU A 105 -16.10 6.40 -7.12
N PHE A 106 -16.60 7.45 -6.47
CA PHE A 106 -16.40 8.84 -6.89
C PHE A 106 -15.36 9.62 -6.08
N HIS A 107 -14.81 9.11 -4.97
CA HIS A 107 -13.90 9.93 -4.15
C HIS A 107 -12.66 10.42 -4.92
N ASP A 108 -12.15 9.58 -5.84
CA ASP A 108 -10.90 9.79 -6.54
C ASP A 108 -11.02 9.98 -8.06
N VAL A 109 -12.22 9.99 -8.63
CA VAL A 109 -12.41 10.10 -10.10
C VAL A 109 -11.89 11.42 -10.69
N GLY A 110 -11.69 12.43 -9.86
CA GLY A 110 -11.08 13.71 -10.23
C GLY A 110 -9.56 13.68 -10.35
N LYS A 111 -8.89 12.57 -10.05
CA LYS A 111 -7.43 12.45 -10.17
C LYS A 111 -7.00 12.57 -11.63
N GLY A 112 -5.95 13.34 -11.87
CA GLY A 112 -5.39 13.60 -13.19
C GLY A 112 -3.89 13.35 -13.27
N LYS A 113 -3.28 13.74 -14.39
CA LYS A 113 -1.85 13.51 -14.66
C LYS A 113 -0.92 14.31 -13.76
N GLU A 114 -1.43 15.38 -13.15
CA GLU A 114 -0.67 16.24 -12.25
C GLU A 114 -0.17 15.55 -10.97
N ILE A 115 -0.73 14.39 -10.62
CA ILE A 115 -0.24 13.53 -9.53
C ILE A 115 0.30 12.19 -10.05
N ASP A 116 0.40 12.02 -11.38
CA ASP A 116 0.92 10.78 -11.96
C ASP A 116 2.45 10.73 -11.79
N ASP A 117 2.97 9.63 -11.25
CA ASP A 117 4.39 9.45 -10.94
C ASP A 117 5.29 9.63 -12.17
N GLY A 118 4.79 9.37 -13.38
CA GLY A 118 5.53 9.55 -14.63
C GLY A 118 5.65 11.00 -15.10
N VAL A 119 4.87 11.94 -14.52
CA VAL A 119 4.82 13.35 -14.93
C VAL A 119 4.92 14.32 -13.74
N PHE A 120 4.79 13.83 -12.51
CA PHE A 120 4.71 14.63 -11.30
C PHE A 120 5.95 15.52 -11.09
N ASN A 121 5.72 16.80 -10.78
CA ASN A 121 6.77 17.75 -10.43
C ASN A 121 6.64 18.18 -8.97
N ALA A 122 7.57 17.74 -8.12
CA ALA A 122 7.58 18.08 -6.69
C ALA A 122 7.65 19.59 -6.42
N GLN A 123 8.23 20.40 -7.33
CA GLN A 123 8.29 21.86 -7.18
C GLN A 123 6.94 22.55 -7.37
N SER A 124 5.95 21.85 -7.95
CA SER A 124 4.59 22.37 -8.10
C SER A 124 3.77 22.30 -6.81
N VAL A 125 4.30 21.63 -5.77
CA VAL A 125 3.59 21.44 -4.51
C VAL A 125 3.56 22.74 -3.70
N GLY A 126 2.36 23.19 -3.36
CA GLY A 126 2.19 24.43 -2.61
C GLY A 126 0.91 24.46 -1.77
N ARG A 127 0.93 25.27 -0.72
CA ARG A 127 -0.27 25.60 0.07
C ARG A 127 -1.18 26.50 -0.76
N ALA A 128 -2.46 26.17 -0.81
CA ALA A 128 -3.49 26.95 -1.45
C ALA A 128 -4.70 27.14 -0.53
N ARG A 129 -5.71 27.85 -1.01
CA ARG A 129 -7.00 27.99 -0.33
C ARG A 129 -7.95 26.92 -0.84
N VAL A 130 -8.77 26.39 0.06
CA VAL A 130 -9.87 25.48 -0.32
C VAL A 130 -10.73 26.10 -1.43
N PRO A 131 -11.08 25.37 -2.49
CA PRO A 131 -11.94 25.85 -3.57
C PRO A 131 -13.32 26.31 -3.07
N GLN A 132 -13.86 27.38 -3.66
CA GLN A 132 -15.13 27.98 -3.22
C GLN A 132 -16.29 26.97 -3.20
N ALA A 133 -16.31 26.03 -4.15
CA ALA A 133 -17.30 24.98 -4.24
C ALA A 133 -17.40 24.11 -2.97
N LEU A 134 -16.33 23.97 -2.18
CA LEU A 134 -16.30 23.10 -0.99
C LEU A 134 -16.41 23.88 0.33
N ARG A 135 -16.21 25.20 0.33
CA ARG A 135 -16.16 26.04 1.55
C ARG A 135 -17.46 26.11 2.34
N HIS A 136 -18.56 25.69 1.76
CA HIS A 136 -19.86 25.66 2.42
C HIS A 136 -19.97 24.49 3.43
N TYR A 137 -19.16 23.45 3.27
CA TYR A 137 -19.11 22.36 4.24
C TYR A 137 -18.43 22.81 5.55
N PRO A 138 -18.98 22.45 6.72
CA PRO A 138 -18.41 22.81 8.02
C PRO A 138 -16.95 22.35 8.16
N GLY A 139 -16.07 23.25 8.60
CA GLY A 139 -14.64 22.97 8.79
C GLY A 139 -13.76 23.24 7.57
N MET A 140 -14.30 23.17 6.35
CA MET A 140 -13.53 23.36 5.11
C MET A 140 -12.97 24.77 4.91
N ARG A 141 -13.43 25.77 5.66
CA ARG A 141 -12.82 27.12 5.64
C ARG A 141 -11.44 27.18 6.29
N TRP A 142 -11.15 26.20 7.16
CA TRP A 142 -9.93 26.13 7.97
C TRP A 142 -9.06 24.93 7.60
N ALA A 143 -9.49 24.11 6.64
CA ALA A 143 -8.73 22.95 6.19
C ALA A 143 -7.47 23.39 5.44
N GLU A 144 -6.37 22.69 5.69
CA GLU A 144 -5.16 22.84 4.89
C GLU A 144 -5.38 22.29 3.49
N TRP A 145 -5.07 23.09 2.47
CA TRP A 145 -5.17 22.67 1.08
C TRP A 145 -3.80 22.68 0.42
N THR A 146 -3.42 21.55 -0.17
CA THR A 146 -2.14 21.39 -0.85
C THR A 146 -2.39 21.01 -2.30
N THR A 147 -1.94 21.84 -3.21
CA THR A 147 -2.01 21.61 -4.66
C THR A 147 -0.72 20.93 -5.11
N PRO A 148 -0.74 19.95 -6.03
CA PRO A 148 -1.93 19.37 -6.69
C PRO A 148 -2.64 18.26 -5.90
N PHE A 149 -2.13 17.87 -4.72
CA PHE A 149 -2.61 16.69 -3.98
C PHE A 149 -4.08 16.69 -3.59
N HIS A 150 -4.71 17.85 -3.39
CA HIS A 150 -6.13 17.95 -3.03
C HIS A 150 -7.01 18.37 -4.20
N ASP A 151 -6.44 18.72 -5.35
CA ASP A 151 -7.21 19.22 -6.50
C ASP A 151 -8.15 18.16 -7.08
N HIS A 152 -7.87 16.87 -6.89
CA HIS A 152 -8.82 15.82 -7.25
C HIS A 152 -10.09 15.87 -6.43
N VAL A 153 -10.05 16.29 -5.14
CA VAL A 153 -11.24 16.31 -4.27
C VAL A 153 -12.32 17.22 -4.83
N VAL A 154 -11.96 18.43 -5.27
CA VAL A 154 -12.93 19.35 -5.88
C VAL A 154 -13.40 18.86 -7.25
N ARG A 155 -12.50 18.28 -8.07
CA ARG A 155 -12.88 17.72 -9.38
C ARG A 155 -13.80 16.52 -9.24
N SER A 156 -13.52 15.62 -8.29
CA SER A 156 -14.36 14.47 -7.92
C SER A 156 -15.74 14.94 -7.49
N TYR A 157 -15.82 15.97 -6.64
CA TYR A 157 -17.08 16.57 -6.23
C TYR A 157 -17.87 17.15 -7.41
N GLU A 158 -17.23 17.89 -8.32
CA GLU A 158 -17.86 18.44 -9.51
C GLU A 158 -18.32 17.37 -10.51
N ILE A 159 -17.54 16.30 -10.68
CA ILE A 159 -17.93 15.10 -11.44
C ILE A 159 -19.18 14.49 -10.79
N ALA A 160 -19.15 14.19 -9.50
CA ALA A 160 -20.26 13.59 -8.77
C ALA A 160 -21.55 14.43 -8.86
N ARG A 161 -21.46 15.76 -8.79
CA ARG A 161 -22.61 16.66 -9.00
C ARG A 161 -23.24 16.50 -10.38
N ARG A 162 -22.44 16.29 -11.44
CA ARG A 162 -22.95 16.05 -12.80
C ARG A 162 -23.69 14.72 -12.92
N TYR A 163 -23.37 13.75 -12.07
CA TYR A 163 -24.11 12.48 -11.94
C TYR A 163 -25.31 12.58 -11.00
N ALA A 164 -25.63 13.77 -10.47
CA ALA A 164 -26.74 14.02 -9.56
C ALA A 164 -26.75 13.10 -8.33
N LEU A 165 -25.56 12.84 -7.76
CA LEU A 165 -25.46 12.01 -6.56
C LEU A 165 -26.11 12.71 -5.34
N PRO A 166 -26.60 11.94 -4.34
CA PRO A 166 -27.18 12.50 -3.12
C PRO A 166 -26.22 13.43 -2.36
N ASP A 167 -26.76 14.45 -1.67
CA ASP A 167 -25.96 15.42 -0.91
C ASP A 167 -25.07 14.77 0.15
N THR A 168 -25.52 13.66 0.74
CA THR A 168 -24.75 12.84 1.70
C THR A 168 -23.49 12.26 1.05
N VAL A 169 -23.61 11.74 -0.17
CA VAL A 169 -22.49 11.20 -0.96
C VAL A 169 -21.56 12.34 -1.40
N LEU A 170 -22.10 13.47 -1.83
CA LEU A 170 -21.34 14.66 -2.20
C LEU A 170 -20.51 15.20 -1.01
N GLU A 171 -21.07 15.22 0.19
CA GLU A 171 -20.35 15.56 1.42
C GLU A 171 -19.22 14.55 1.70
N GLY A 172 -19.51 13.25 1.58
CA GLY A 172 -18.51 12.20 1.73
C GLY A 172 -17.30 12.40 0.83
N ILE A 173 -17.53 12.67 -0.45
CA ILE A 173 -16.48 12.96 -1.44
C ILE A 173 -15.75 14.26 -1.10
N ALA A 174 -16.47 15.32 -0.73
CA ALA A 174 -15.86 16.61 -0.43
C ALA A 174 -14.95 16.59 0.81
N LEU A 175 -15.26 15.73 1.78
CA LEU A 175 -14.63 15.75 3.11
C LEU A 175 -13.68 14.58 3.38
N HIS A 176 -13.58 13.54 2.54
CA HIS A 176 -12.83 12.33 2.90
C HIS A 176 -11.34 12.55 3.27
N HIS A 177 -10.66 13.56 2.71
CA HIS A 177 -9.29 13.93 3.13
C HIS A 177 -9.24 14.79 4.41
N HIS A 178 -10.35 15.40 4.80
CA HIS A 178 -10.40 16.48 5.80
C HIS A 178 -11.34 16.20 6.97
N VAL A 179 -12.00 15.04 6.97
CA VAL A 179 -12.94 14.65 8.01
C VAL A 179 -12.19 14.08 9.21
N ARG A 180 -12.62 14.50 10.40
CA ARG A 180 -12.12 13.96 11.65
C ARG A 180 -12.73 12.59 11.90
N ILE A 181 -11.88 11.57 11.80
CA ILE A 181 -12.22 10.18 12.15
C ILE A 181 -12.42 10.07 13.67
N ARG A 182 -13.63 9.69 14.10
CA ARG A 182 -13.96 9.53 15.53
C ARG A 182 -13.64 8.12 16.00
N PRO A 183 -13.19 7.92 17.26
CA PRO A 183 -12.85 6.59 17.77
C PRO A 183 -13.99 5.58 17.67
N ARG A 184 -15.24 6.01 17.90
CA ARG A 184 -16.41 5.14 17.77
C ARG A 184 -16.57 4.58 16.36
N THR A 185 -16.51 5.44 15.34
CA THR A 185 -16.63 5.04 13.93
C THR A 185 -15.47 4.13 13.52
N LEU A 186 -14.24 4.52 13.89
CA LEU A 186 -13.03 3.76 13.61
C LEU A 186 -13.05 2.36 14.25
N ASN A 187 -13.50 2.25 15.50
CA ASN A 187 -13.59 0.96 16.16
C ASN A 187 -14.64 0.06 15.50
N LEU A 188 -15.83 0.60 15.18
CA LEU A 188 -16.87 -0.18 14.50
C LEU A 188 -16.42 -0.72 13.14
N VAL A 189 -15.87 0.16 12.30
CA VAL A 189 -15.36 -0.21 10.97
C VAL A 189 -14.15 -1.14 11.10
N GLY A 190 -13.23 -0.82 12.00
CA GLY A 190 -12.01 -1.59 12.20
C GLY A 190 -12.26 -2.97 12.80
N ASP A 191 -13.21 -3.12 13.72
CA ASP A 191 -13.62 -4.44 14.25
C ASP A 191 -14.29 -5.28 13.16
N ALA A 192 -15.16 -4.66 12.36
CA ALA A 192 -15.82 -5.32 11.23
C ALA A 192 -14.84 -5.82 10.16
N LEU A 193 -13.73 -5.11 9.97
CA LEU A 193 -12.64 -5.50 9.06
C LEU A 193 -11.51 -6.27 9.76
N CYS A 194 -11.67 -6.61 11.04
CA CYS A 194 -10.66 -7.31 11.85
C CYS A 194 -9.28 -6.62 11.88
N LEU A 195 -9.24 -5.29 11.89
CA LEU A 195 -8.01 -4.50 11.96
C LEU A 195 -7.37 -4.61 13.35
N SER A 196 -6.04 -4.70 13.38
CA SER A 196 -5.27 -4.68 14.64
C SER A 196 -5.35 -3.32 15.33
N ALA A 197 -5.09 -3.29 16.64
CA ALA A 197 -5.04 -2.03 17.39
C ALA A 197 -4.01 -1.04 16.82
N THR A 198 -2.88 -1.55 16.32
CA THR A 198 -1.83 -0.74 15.69
C THR A 198 -2.32 -0.07 14.42
N VAL A 199 -3.01 -0.80 13.52
CA VAL A 199 -3.57 -0.23 12.28
C VAL A 199 -4.62 0.83 12.59
N LYS A 200 -5.49 0.58 13.58
CA LYS A 200 -6.46 1.61 14.03
C LYS A 200 -5.73 2.84 14.57
N GLN A 201 -4.66 2.66 15.34
CA GLN A 201 -3.88 3.77 15.86
C GLN A 201 -3.18 4.57 14.75
N ASP A 202 -2.69 3.90 13.71
CA ASP A 202 -2.09 4.55 12.54
C ASP A 202 -3.11 5.39 11.76
N ILE A 203 -4.33 4.88 11.54
CA ILE A 203 -5.44 5.63 10.93
C ILE A 203 -5.81 6.84 11.81
N PHE A 204 -5.93 6.63 13.12
CA PHE A 204 -6.29 7.70 14.05
C PHE A 204 -5.24 8.82 14.12
N ASN A 205 -3.96 8.46 14.04
CA ASN A 205 -2.84 9.39 14.12
C ASN A 205 -2.39 9.94 12.76
N HIS A 206 -3.02 9.50 11.66
CA HIS A 206 -2.67 9.99 10.34
C HIS A 206 -2.99 11.48 10.22
N ASN A 207 -1.93 12.28 10.03
CA ASN A 207 -1.91 13.74 9.82
C ASN A 207 -3.10 14.54 10.39
N PRO A 208 -3.26 14.62 11.73
CA PRO A 208 -4.43 15.22 12.38
C PRO A 208 -4.66 16.69 12.03
N GLU A 209 -3.64 17.40 11.52
CA GLU A 209 -3.72 18.79 11.06
C GLU A 209 -4.61 18.96 9.82
N GLN A 210 -4.82 17.89 9.03
CA GLN A 210 -5.69 17.93 7.85
C GLN A 210 -7.18 17.72 8.19
N TYR A 211 -7.51 17.23 9.40
CA TYR A 211 -8.86 16.89 9.85
C TYR A 211 -9.62 18.06 10.48
N ALA A 212 -9.98 19.04 9.67
CA ALA A 212 -10.69 20.25 10.11
C ALA A 212 -12.22 20.09 10.15
N ALA A 213 -12.80 19.08 9.49
CA ALA A 213 -14.24 18.91 9.35
C ALA A 213 -14.81 17.82 10.25
N LEU A 214 -15.99 18.04 10.86
CA LEU A 214 -16.65 17.01 11.66
C LEU A 214 -17.18 15.84 10.82
N GLY A 215 -17.75 16.17 9.66
CA GLY A 215 -18.34 15.27 8.66
C GLY A 215 -19.43 14.32 9.16
N SER A 216 -20.15 13.71 8.22
CA SER A 216 -21.02 12.57 8.47
C SER A 216 -20.23 11.28 8.75
N ASN A 217 -20.94 10.24 9.18
CA ASN A 217 -20.35 8.91 9.32
C ASN A 217 -19.90 8.37 7.96
N LEU A 218 -20.62 8.66 6.87
CA LEU A 218 -20.23 8.26 5.52
C LEU A 218 -18.86 8.82 5.13
N ALA A 219 -18.65 10.12 5.32
CA ALA A 219 -17.35 10.76 5.08
C ALA A 219 -16.23 10.08 5.88
N GLN A 220 -16.48 9.82 7.17
CA GLN A 220 -15.51 9.14 8.04
C GLN A 220 -15.20 7.71 7.55
N VAL A 221 -16.20 6.94 7.12
CA VAL A 221 -15.97 5.57 6.60
C VAL A 221 -15.13 5.62 5.32
N ILE A 222 -15.43 6.51 4.37
CA ILE A 222 -14.63 6.67 3.15
C ILE A 222 -13.18 7.02 3.50
N ALA A 223 -12.97 7.95 4.44
CA ALA A 223 -11.64 8.35 4.91
C ALA A 223 -10.87 7.18 5.57
N ILE A 224 -11.54 6.38 6.41
CA ILE A 224 -10.95 5.19 7.03
C ILE A 224 -10.52 4.18 5.97
N LEU A 225 -11.38 3.91 4.97
CA LEU A 225 -11.08 2.96 3.90
C LEU A 225 -9.93 3.44 3.02
N ASP A 226 -9.88 4.73 2.68
CA ASP A 226 -8.81 5.32 1.88
C ASP A 226 -7.45 5.27 2.62
N GLN A 227 -7.45 5.60 3.91
CA GLN A 227 -6.26 5.50 4.75
C GLN A 227 -5.80 4.05 4.96
N LEU A 228 -6.74 3.12 5.09
CA LEU A 228 -6.40 1.69 5.15
C LEU A 228 -5.69 1.26 3.86
N CYS A 229 -6.18 1.68 2.69
CA CYS A 229 -5.48 1.45 1.42
C CYS A 229 -4.10 2.14 1.39
N ALA A 230 -3.97 3.35 1.94
CA ALA A 230 -2.67 4.04 2.04
C ALA A 230 -1.67 3.32 2.95
N ILE A 231 -2.15 2.75 4.05
CA ILE A 231 -1.38 1.89 4.95
C ILE A 231 -0.98 0.60 4.22
N GLU A 232 -1.93 -0.10 3.59
CA GLU A 232 -1.66 -1.30 2.78
C GLU A 232 -0.60 -1.03 1.71
N ARG A 233 -0.69 0.11 1.00
CA ARG A 233 0.34 0.58 0.06
C ARG A 233 1.70 0.78 0.73
N LYS A 234 1.74 1.49 1.86
CA LYS A 234 2.98 1.79 2.61
C LYS A 234 3.69 0.53 3.08
N PHE A 235 2.92 -0.52 3.40
CA PHE A 235 3.45 -1.82 3.81
C PHE A 235 3.63 -2.81 2.64
N GLN A 236 3.25 -2.43 1.41
CA GLN A 236 3.14 -3.28 0.20
C GLN A 236 2.35 -4.57 0.43
N ALA A 237 1.39 -4.57 1.34
CA ALA A 237 0.58 -5.74 1.63
C ALA A 237 -0.60 -5.83 0.64
N ARG A 238 -0.35 -6.33 -0.58
CA ARG A 238 -1.42 -6.80 -1.49
C ARG A 238 -1.12 -8.22 -1.94
N VAL A 239 -1.95 -9.16 -1.51
CA VAL A 239 -2.02 -10.52 -2.07
C VAL A 239 -2.22 -10.42 -3.59
N SER A 240 -1.14 -10.56 -4.35
CA SER A 240 -1.12 -10.40 -5.79
C SER A 240 -0.61 -11.69 -6.45
N LEU A 241 -1.55 -12.53 -6.90
CA LEU A 241 -1.26 -13.66 -7.79
C LEU A 241 -0.96 -13.11 -9.18
N GLY A 242 0.31 -12.81 -9.44
CA GLY A 242 0.80 -12.17 -10.68
C GLY A 242 2.18 -11.50 -10.52
N LEU A 243 2.71 -11.45 -9.31
CA LEU A 243 4.04 -10.94 -9.01
C LEU A 243 5.14 -11.97 -9.31
N GLU A 244 6.33 -11.47 -9.63
CA GLU A 244 7.53 -12.30 -9.73
C GLU A 244 7.78 -13.00 -8.38
N PRO A 245 8.29 -14.25 -8.35
CA PRO A 245 8.47 -15.01 -7.10
C PRO A 245 9.24 -14.26 -6.00
N GLN A 246 10.10 -13.30 -6.36
CA GLN A 246 10.85 -12.48 -5.41
C GLN A 246 9.99 -11.44 -4.70
N GLN A 247 9.00 -10.86 -5.40
CA GLN A 247 8.07 -9.90 -4.83
C GLN A 247 7.06 -10.60 -3.91
N ILE A 248 6.58 -11.79 -4.30
CA ILE A 248 5.75 -12.64 -3.43
C ILE A 248 6.52 -13.01 -2.14
N GLU A 249 7.82 -13.34 -2.27
CA GLU A 249 8.70 -13.59 -1.13
C GLU A 249 8.82 -12.35 -0.22
N ASP A 250 9.00 -11.16 -0.80
CA ASP A 250 9.10 -9.92 -0.03
C ASP A 250 7.84 -9.64 0.80
N GLU A 251 6.67 -9.74 0.18
CA GLU A 251 5.40 -9.50 0.84
C GLU A 251 5.10 -10.53 1.93
N VAL A 252 5.25 -11.82 1.62
CA VAL A 252 4.90 -12.88 2.57
C VAL A 252 5.83 -12.86 3.78
N VAL A 253 7.12 -12.56 3.60
CA VAL A 253 8.04 -12.43 4.74
C VAL A 253 7.64 -11.26 5.63
N ARG A 254 7.32 -10.09 5.06
CA ARG A 254 6.84 -8.93 5.83
C ARG A 254 5.60 -9.26 6.64
N ASP A 255 4.64 -9.94 6.03
CA ASP A 255 3.41 -10.29 6.71
C ASP A 255 3.65 -11.36 7.79
N LEU A 256 4.55 -12.32 7.56
CA LEU A 256 4.91 -13.33 8.55
C LEU A 256 5.62 -12.73 9.78
N VAL A 257 6.57 -11.80 9.56
CA VAL A 257 7.32 -11.20 10.66
C VAL A 257 6.52 -10.15 11.44
N THR A 258 5.51 -9.54 10.81
CA THR A 258 4.57 -8.64 11.50
C THR A 258 3.37 -9.36 12.12
N GLY A 259 3.18 -10.65 11.80
CA GLY A 259 2.06 -11.46 12.28
C GLY A 259 0.75 -11.23 11.52
N MET A 260 0.80 -10.61 10.35
CA MET A 260 -0.33 -10.47 9.42
C MET A 260 -0.59 -11.75 8.61
N ALA A 261 0.45 -12.57 8.40
CA ALA A 261 0.36 -13.88 7.76
C ALA A 261 0.74 -15.00 8.72
N THR A 262 0.24 -16.20 8.43
CA THR A 262 0.55 -17.43 9.17
C THR A 262 1.34 -18.40 8.28
N PRO A 263 1.92 -19.48 8.84
CA PRO A 263 2.65 -20.50 8.08
C PRO A 263 1.81 -21.20 6.99
N GLU A 264 0.49 -21.06 7.06
CA GLU A 264 -0.47 -21.60 6.12
C GLU A 264 -0.80 -20.63 4.96
N ASP A 265 -0.13 -19.47 4.90
CA ASP A 265 -0.38 -18.45 3.88
C ASP A 265 -0.27 -19.05 2.46
N PRO A 266 -1.28 -18.86 1.60
CA PRO A 266 -1.30 -19.46 0.26
C PRO A 266 -0.14 -19.02 -0.63
N ARG A 267 0.47 -17.85 -0.38
CA ARG A 267 1.66 -17.37 -1.11
C ARG A 267 2.87 -18.27 -0.90
N LEU A 268 2.99 -18.92 0.26
CA LEU A 268 4.06 -19.88 0.53
C LEU A 268 3.98 -21.10 -0.41
N ARG A 269 2.77 -21.53 -0.79
CA ARG A 269 2.59 -22.61 -1.77
C ARG A 269 3.06 -22.21 -3.16
N VAL A 270 2.85 -20.95 -3.55
CA VAL A 270 3.33 -20.41 -4.84
C VAL A 270 4.86 -20.36 -4.88
N LEU A 271 5.50 -20.15 -3.72
CA LEU A 271 6.95 -20.14 -3.58
C LEU A 271 7.57 -21.53 -3.37
N ASP A 272 6.75 -22.58 -3.34
CA ASP A 272 7.13 -23.95 -2.96
C ASP A 272 7.84 -24.01 -1.60
N VAL A 273 7.35 -23.23 -0.63
CA VAL A 273 7.89 -23.13 0.73
C VAL A 273 6.87 -23.68 1.72
N LYS A 274 7.35 -24.48 2.68
CA LYS A 274 6.56 -25.01 3.79
C LYS A 274 7.17 -24.58 5.10
N LEU A 275 6.39 -23.89 5.91
CA LEU A 275 6.77 -23.42 7.24
C LEU A 275 6.01 -24.21 8.33
N THR A 276 6.62 -24.35 9.50
CA THR A 276 6.06 -24.96 10.72
C THR A 276 5.55 -23.92 11.71
N GLY A 277 5.90 -22.64 11.54
CA GLY A 277 5.44 -21.49 12.33
C GLY A 277 6.30 -21.08 13.50
N ASP A 278 7.29 -21.90 13.82
CA ASP A 278 8.25 -21.66 14.87
C ASP A 278 9.63 -21.24 14.30
N GLU A 279 9.73 -20.98 12.99
CA GLU A 279 10.96 -20.61 12.29
C GLU A 279 11.73 -19.51 13.00
N SER A 280 13.05 -19.65 12.96
CA SER A 280 13.95 -18.63 13.43
C SER A 280 13.93 -17.42 12.50
N VAL A 281 14.06 -16.24 13.10
CA VAL A 281 14.12 -14.99 12.35
C VAL A 281 15.43 -14.28 12.65
N ILE A 282 16.13 -13.89 11.60
CA ILE A 282 17.30 -13.02 11.67
C ILE A 282 16.89 -11.64 11.17
N LEU A 283 17.23 -10.59 11.91
CA LEU A 283 17.12 -9.21 11.47
C LEU A 283 18.52 -8.67 11.17
N PHE A 284 18.66 -7.97 10.05
CA PHE A 284 19.81 -7.17 9.66
C PHE A 284 19.38 -5.71 9.49
N ASP A 285 20.10 -4.77 10.09
CA ASP A 285 19.82 -3.34 10.10
C ASP A 285 21.11 -2.59 9.73
N LEU A 286 21.10 -1.84 8.63
CA LEU A 286 22.31 -1.17 8.14
C LEU A 286 22.72 0.01 9.03
N ARG A 287 23.97 0.01 9.49
CA ARG A 287 24.53 1.12 10.27
C ARG A 287 24.73 2.35 9.38
N ALA A 288 24.37 3.51 9.92
CA ALA A 288 24.56 4.81 9.29
C ALA A 288 23.95 4.95 7.89
N PHE A 289 22.95 4.13 7.55
CA PHE A 289 22.29 4.20 6.25
C PHE A 289 21.63 5.57 6.00
N GLY A 290 21.14 6.23 7.05
CA GLY A 290 20.65 7.61 6.96
C GLY A 290 21.70 8.62 6.47
N SER A 291 22.99 8.38 6.72
CA SER A 291 24.08 9.20 6.13
C SER A 291 24.30 8.85 4.66
N PHE A 292 24.19 7.57 4.29
CA PHE A 292 24.24 7.14 2.90
C PHE A 292 23.12 7.77 2.08
N VAL A 293 21.88 7.78 2.60
CA VAL A 293 20.69 8.38 1.97
C VAL A 293 20.87 9.87 1.70
N LYS A 294 21.54 10.60 2.59
CA LYS A 294 21.79 12.05 2.42
C LYS A 294 22.76 12.39 1.29
N LEU A 295 23.58 11.43 0.87
CA LEU A 295 24.69 11.65 -0.07
C LEU A 295 24.44 11.05 -1.46
N HIS A 296 23.34 10.31 -1.63
CA HIS A 296 23.06 9.55 -2.87
C HIS A 296 21.65 9.82 -3.37
N THR A 297 21.43 9.57 -4.65
CA THR A 297 20.12 9.66 -5.28
C THR A 297 19.19 8.53 -4.84
N GLU A 298 17.88 8.73 -4.94
CA GLU A 298 16.89 7.69 -4.65
C GLU A 298 17.13 6.43 -5.47
N TYR A 299 17.54 6.57 -6.73
CA TYR A 299 17.88 5.44 -7.59
C TYR A 299 19.05 4.61 -7.04
N GLU A 300 20.13 5.26 -6.61
CA GLU A 300 21.29 4.57 -6.01
C GLU A 300 20.93 3.92 -4.69
N ILE A 301 20.08 4.56 -3.89
CA ILE A 301 19.57 4.02 -2.63
C ILE A 301 18.76 2.74 -2.89
N GLN A 302 17.83 2.78 -3.84
CA GLN A 302 16.99 1.61 -4.16
C GLN A 302 17.81 0.48 -4.78
N ASN A 303 18.76 0.80 -5.68
CA ASN A 303 19.70 -0.19 -6.22
C ASN A 303 20.56 -0.84 -5.13
N MET A 304 21.02 -0.06 -4.16
CA MET A 304 21.79 -0.60 -3.04
C MET A 304 20.95 -1.54 -2.19
N LYS A 305 19.71 -1.16 -1.88
CA LYS A 305 18.79 -2.01 -1.11
C LYS A 305 18.50 -3.33 -1.83
N ALA A 306 18.18 -3.25 -3.12
CA ALA A 306 17.94 -4.42 -3.94
C ALA A 306 19.18 -5.32 -4.02
N SER A 307 20.37 -4.73 -4.19
CA SER A 307 21.63 -5.47 -4.26
C SER A 307 21.95 -6.20 -2.95
N ILE A 308 21.74 -5.56 -1.80
CA ILE A 308 21.93 -6.18 -0.48
C ILE A 308 20.94 -7.32 -0.27
N LEU A 309 19.66 -7.13 -0.63
CA LEU A 309 18.65 -8.18 -0.53
C LEU A 309 18.99 -9.40 -1.38
N GLN A 310 19.42 -9.19 -2.64
CA GLN A 310 19.85 -10.29 -3.51
C GLN A 310 21.09 -11.01 -2.97
N LEU A 311 22.00 -10.26 -2.37
CA LEU A 311 23.18 -10.82 -1.72
C LEU A 311 22.77 -11.71 -0.54
N ILE A 312 21.89 -11.23 0.34
CA ILE A 312 21.34 -12.03 1.45
C ILE A 312 20.71 -13.31 0.91
N ARG A 313 19.82 -13.20 -0.09
CA ARG A 313 19.16 -14.35 -0.75
C ARG A 313 20.17 -15.38 -1.27
N SER A 314 21.25 -14.93 -1.91
CA SER A 314 22.28 -15.83 -2.44
C SER A 314 23.06 -16.58 -1.35
N LEU A 315 23.14 -16.02 -0.13
CA LEU A 315 23.91 -16.58 0.98
C LEU A 315 23.07 -17.45 1.94
N VAL A 316 21.75 -17.30 1.94
CA VAL A 316 20.83 -18.12 2.74
C VAL A 316 20.28 -19.32 1.96
N ARG A 317 20.25 -19.24 0.62
CA ARG A 317 19.86 -20.36 -0.27
C ARG A 317 20.97 -21.40 -0.37
N VAL A 318 21.24 -22.13 0.71
CA VAL A 318 22.17 -23.26 0.68
C VAL A 318 21.41 -24.54 0.36
N ASN A 319 21.68 -25.10 -0.83
CA ASN A 319 21.30 -26.43 -1.28
C ASN A 319 21.62 -27.49 -0.21
N ARG A 320 20.65 -27.80 0.65
CA ARG A 320 20.67 -28.95 1.56
C ARG A 320 19.67 -29.96 1.04
N GLN A 321 20.10 -30.82 0.11
CA GLN A 321 19.50 -32.12 -0.30
C GLN A 321 17.96 -32.26 -0.42
N GLY A 322 17.20 -31.18 -0.54
CA GLY A 322 15.77 -31.19 -0.83
C GLY A 322 15.17 -29.85 -0.51
N HIS A 323 14.65 -29.16 -1.54
CA HIS A 323 13.58 -28.15 -1.61
C HIS A 323 13.33 -27.11 -0.47
N GLU A 324 14.07 -27.09 0.63
CA GLU A 324 13.84 -26.18 1.75
C GLU A 324 14.59 -24.86 1.52
N ARG A 325 13.82 -23.82 1.28
CA ARG A 325 14.29 -22.46 0.96
C ARG A 325 14.02 -21.53 2.14
N ASP A 326 15.08 -20.90 2.64
CA ASP A 326 14.97 -19.74 3.52
C ASP A 326 14.37 -18.56 2.74
N LEU A 327 13.58 -17.74 3.44
CA LEU A 327 12.94 -16.57 2.86
C LEU A 327 13.64 -15.30 3.35
N ALA A 328 13.81 -14.30 2.49
CA ALA A 328 14.39 -13.03 2.86
C ALA A 328 13.67 -11.84 2.21
N ALA A 329 13.51 -10.77 2.98
CA ALA A 329 12.89 -9.54 2.51
C ALA A 329 13.49 -8.28 3.12
N LEU A 330 13.41 -7.17 2.38
CA LEU A 330 13.52 -5.83 2.96
C LEU A 330 12.18 -5.52 3.68
N ILE A 331 12.25 -5.26 4.97
CA ILE A 331 11.07 -5.10 5.86
C ILE A 331 10.88 -3.65 6.35
N GLY A 332 11.93 -2.83 6.28
CA GLY A 332 11.93 -1.44 6.70
C GLY A 332 12.76 -0.56 5.75
N GLY A 333 13.08 0.66 6.19
CA GLY A 333 13.89 1.59 5.39
C GLY A 333 15.26 1.02 5.04
N ASP A 334 15.90 0.37 6.01
CA ASP A 334 17.26 -0.18 5.98
C ASP A 334 17.36 -1.53 6.72
N GLU A 335 16.20 -2.14 6.99
CA GLU A 335 16.05 -3.39 7.75
C GLU A 335 15.69 -4.56 6.81
N TYR A 336 16.38 -5.69 6.95
CA TYR A 336 16.16 -6.93 6.22
C TYR A 336 15.88 -8.07 7.18
N ALA A 337 14.89 -8.91 6.88
CA ALA A 337 14.60 -10.10 7.66
C ALA A 337 14.92 -11.37 6.86
N VAL A 338 15.36 -12.41 7.56
CA VAL A 338 15.47 -13.78 7.05
C VAL A 338 14.64 -14.69 7.94
N VAL A 339 13.74 -15.47 7.34
CA VAL A 339 12.98 -16.54 8.00
C VAL A 339 13.61 -17.86 7.61
N THR A 340 14.08 -18.62 8.60
CA THR A 340 14.84 -19.86 8.40
C THR A 340 14.41 -20.96 9.36
N LYS A 341 14.51 -22.21 8.89
CA LYS A 341 14.27 -23.39 9.72
C LYS A 341 15.44 -23.71 10.66
N VAL A 342 16.59 -23.07 10.48
CA VAL A 342 17.76 -23.29 11.34
C VAL A 342 17.46 -22.83 12.76
N LYS A 343 17.46 -23.77 13.71
CA LYS A 343 17.24 -23.48 15.16
C LYS A 343 18.53 -23.39 15.96
N ASP A 344 19.63 -23.96 15.45
CA ASP A 344 20.92 -23.96 16.13
C ASP A 344 21.50 -22.54 16.10
N LYS A 345 21.64 -21.94 17.29
CA LYS A 345 22.16 -20.57 17.46
C LYS A 345 23.55 -20.40 16.87
N ARG A 346 24.41 -21.41 16.97
CA ARG A 346 25.78 -21.35 16.43
C ARG A 346 25.76 -21.24 14.90
N ILE A 347 24.87 -22.01 14.25
CA ILE A 347 24.71 -21.95 12.79
C ILE A 347 24.11 -20.61 12.37
N LEU A 348 23.14 -20.07 13.13
CA LEU A 348 22.59 -18.74 12.88
C LEU A 348 23.67 -17.65 12.99
N GLU A 349 24.53 -17.72 14.00
CA GLU A 349 25.66 -16.79 14.18
C GLU A 349 26.65 -16.88 13.00
N GLU A 350 27.04 -18.08 12.57
CA GLU A 350 27.90 -18.27 11.39
C GLU A 350 27.25 -17.72 10.10
N MET A 351 25.93 -17.91 9.92
CA MET A 351 25.18 -17.35 8.80
C MET A 351 25.20 -15.82 8.82
N ILE A 352 24.97 -15.24 10.00
CA ILE A 352 24.95 -13.79 10.22
C ILE A 352 26.33 -13.18 9.93
N GLU A 353 27.40 -13.76 10.48
CA GLU A 353 28.76 -13.26 10.29
C GLU A 353 29.14 -13.27 8.81
N ARG A 354 28.82 -14.36 8.09
CA ARG A 354 29.04 -14.46 6.64
C ARG A 354 28.30 -13.36 5.87
N ILE A 355 27.03 -13.14 6.17
CA ILE A 355 26.21 -12.12 5.50
C ILE A 355 26.74 -10.72 5.82
N ALA A 356 26.96 -10.41 7.10
CA ALA A 356 27.44 -9.10 7.55
C ALA A 356 28.81 -8.75 6.96
N LEU A 357 29.74 -9.71 6.94
CA LEU A 357 31.05 -9.52 6.30
C LEU A 357 30.90 -9.25 4.80
N THR A 358 30.06 -10.02 4.11
CA THR A 358 29.88 -9.87 2.66
C THR A 358 29.22 -8.54 2.30
N VAL A 359 28.22 -8.09 3.08
CA VAL A 359 27.62 -6.75 2.92
C VAL A 359 28.69 -5.68 3.12
N LYS A 360 29.46 -5.74 4.22
CA LYS A 360 30.53 -4.77 4.49
C LYS A 360 31.55 -4.70 3.37
N VAL A 361 31.99 -5.84 2.83
CA VAL A 361 32.97 -5.89 1.73
C VAL A 361 32.39 -5.32 0.43
N ARG A 362 31.11 -5.57 0.14
CA ARG A 362 30.47 -5.16 -1.12
C ARG A 362 29.96 -3.72 -1.14
N THR A 363 29.52 -3.21 0.00
CA THR A 363 28.85 -1.90 0.07
C THR A 363 29.55 -0.91 0.99
N GLY A 364 30.52 -1.35 1.80
CA GLY A 364 31.13 -0.54 2.85
C GLY A 364 30.25 -0.33 4.09
N LEU A 365 29.00 -0.80 4.08
CA LEU A 365 28.07 -0.63 5.20
C LEU A 365 28.23 -1.75 6.23
N GLU A 366 28.28 -1.36 7.50
CA GLU A 366 28.18 -2.33 8.59
C GLU A 366 26.73 -2.69 8.88
N VAL A 367 26.52 -3.86 9.47
CA VAL A 367 25.18 -4.38 9.76
C VAL A 367 25.06 -4.64 11.26
N ARG A 368 24.02 -4.08 11.88
CA ARG A 368 23.50 -4.51 13.18
C ARG A 368 22.59 -5.69 12.96
N TYR A 369 22.55 -6.61 13.90
CA TYR A 369 21.73 -7.78 13.75
C TYR A 369 21.20 -8.28 15.08
N GLY A 370 20.16 -9.09 14.99
CA GLY A 370 19.68 -9.91 16.09
C GLY A 370 18.96 -11.12 15.52
N PHE A 371 18.69 -12.11 16.36
CA PHE A 371 17.91 -13.26 15.95
C PHE A 371 17.02 -13.79 17.07
N GLY A 372 15.89 -14.38 16.70
CA GLY A 372 14.96 -15.05 17.61
C GLY A 372 14.77 -16.52 17.24
N VAL A 373 14.57 -17.36 18.25
CA VAL A 373 14.39 -18.81 18.10
C VAL A 373 13.38 -19.30 19.14
N GLY A 374 12.50 -20.22 18.75
CA GLY A 374 11.66 -20.99 19.66
C GLY A 374 10.28 -20.40 19.96
N GLY A 375 10.01 -19.17 19.50
CA GLY A 375 8.67 -18.58 19.46
C GLY A 375 8.03 -18.66 18.08
N THR A 376 6.89 -18.00 17.90
CA THR A 376 6.31 -17.77 16.56
C THR A 376 7.23 -16.89 15.72
N ILE A 377 7.09 -16.91 14.40
CA ILE A 377 7.88 -16.05 13.49
C ILE A 377 7.83 -14.57 13.93
N ALA A 378 6.65 -14.03 14.24
CA ALA A 378 6.51 -12.65 14.71
C ALA A 378 7.18 -12.40 16.07
N ALA A 379 7.09 -13.35 17.01
CA ALA A 379 7.76 -13.23 18.31
C ALA A 379 9.30 -13.29 18.16
N ASN A 380 9.80 -14.18 17.30
CA ASN A 380 11.21 -14.32 16.98
C ASN A 380 11.75 -13.06 16.30
N PHE A 381 10.96 -12.46 15.40
CA PHE A 381 11.29 -11.18 14.79
C PHE A 381 11.38 -10.04 15.82
N HIS A 382 10.42 -9.97 16.74
CA HIS A 382 10.44 -8.97 17.81
C HIS A 382 11.69 -9.11 18.70
N GLN A 383 12.05 -10.35 19.06
CA GLN A 383 13.28 -10.64 19.79
C GLN A 383 14.54 -10.22 19.01
N ALA A 384 14.60 -10.52 17.71
CA ALA A 384 15.68 -10.12 16.83
C ALA A 384 15.85 -8.59 16.80
N ARG A 385 14.73 -7.85 16.74
CA ARG A 385 14.72 -6.38 16.78
C ARG A 385 15.25 -5.81 18.09
N ILE A 386 14.85 -6.36 19.24
CA ILE A 386 15.37 -5.95 20.55
C ILE A 386 16.90 -6.15 20.61
N GLN A 387 17.41 -7.30 20.16
CA GLN A 387 18.85 -7.55 20.15
C GLN A 387 19.62 -6.60 19.24
N ALA A 388 19.09 -6.30 18.05
CA ALA A 388 19.70 -5.35 17.12
C ALA A 388 19.78 -3.93 17.71
N GLU A 389 18.74 -3.49 18.42
CA GLU A 389 18.71 -2.20 19.12
C GLU A 389 19.66 -2.17 20.33
N MET A 390 19.78 -3.24 21.11
CA MET A 390 20.76 -3.31 22.20
C MET A 390 22.21 -3.16 21.69
N ARG A 391 22.48 -3.59 20.46
CA ARG A 391 23.78 -3.45 19.77
C ARG A 391 23.99 -2.08 19.11
N ARG A 392 23.03 -1.15 19.25
CA ARG A 392 23.16 0.23 18.78
C ARG A 392 24.17 1.03 19.60
N GLY A 393 24.48 0.59 20.83
CA GLY A 393 25.33 1.32 21.76
C GLY A 393 24.67 2.63 22.22
N SER A 394 24.93 3.03 23.45
CA SER A 394 24.38 4.25 24.05
C SER A 394 24.97 5.49 23.36
N HIS A 395 24.25 6.05 22.37
CA HIS A 395 24.42 7.46 22.02
C HIS A 395 23.61 8.30 23.00
N PHE A 396 24.17 8.56 24.20
CA PHE A 396 24.06 9.79 25.00
C PHE A 396 24.68 9.56 26.38
N LEU A 397 25.84 10.19 26.61
CA LEU A 397 26.43 10.72 27.86
C LEU A 397 27.96 10.73 27.76
N TYR A 398 28.52 11.53 26.85
CA TYR A 398 29.79 12.18 27.15
C TYR A 398 29.44 13.43 27.97
N SER A 399 29.45 13.23 29.29
CA SER A 399 29.65 14.31 30.25
C SER A 399 30.98 14.98 29.90
N THR A 400 30.92 16.23 29.47
CA THR A 400 32.01 17.17 29.65
C THR A 400 32.34 17.27 31.15
N ARG A 401 33.42 16.62 31.58
CA ARG A 401 34.32 17.06 32.65
C ARG A 401 35.52 16.13 32.77
N GLU A 402 36.71 16.75 32.80
CA GLU A 402 38.05 16.20 33.10
C GLU A 402 38.63 15.33 31.95
N LEU A 403 39.69 15.72 31.23
CA LEU A 403 40.92 16.46 31.56
C LEU A 403 41.31 17.47 30.48
#